data_AF-A0A147J2M7-F1
#
_entry.id   AF-A0A147J2M7-F1
#
_cell.length_a   1.000
_cell.length_b   1.000
_cell.length_c   1.000
_cell.angle_alpha   90.00
_cell.angle_beta   90.00
_cell.angle_gamma   90.00
#
_symmetry.space_group_name_H-M   'P 1'
#
loop_
_entity.id
_entity.type
_entity.pdbx_description
1 polymer ?
#
loop_
_entity_poly.entity_id
_entity_poly.type
_entity_poly.pdbx_seq_one_letter_code
_entity_poly.pdbx_strand_id
1 'polypeptide(L)'
;MGNVSALLPRERREVKYALALSVTAGVTEEAFFRLYLPLLVAMLTGQAWIGFAASLILFGAMHRYQGWAGVLGTTALGAVMTGLYLMTGSLWVVMLVHTLVDVNGLVVLPLTNGVLKK
;
A
#
# COMPACT_ATOMS: atom_id res chain seq x y z
N MET A 1 1.68 7.60 -15.82
CA MET A 1 2.19 6.94 -14.60
C MET A 1 3.68 6.67 -14.78
N GLY A 2 4.44 6.60 -13.68
CA GLY A 2 5.88 6.29 -13.66
C GLY A 2 6.17 4.82 -13.93
N ASN A 3 7.41 4.39 -13.67
CA ASN A 3 7.86 3.03 -14.01
C ASN A 3 7.57 2.04 -12.87
N VAL A 4 6.59 1.17 -13.09
CA VAL A 4 6.21 0.08 -12.18
C VAL A 4 6.58 -1.31 -12.71
N SER A 5 7.23 -1.39 -13.87
CA SER A 5 7.54 -2.65 -14.57
C SER A 5 8.45 -3.61 -13.79
N ALA A 6 9.16 -3.09 -12.79
CA ALA A 6 9.99 -3.89 -11.89
C ALA A 6 9.17 -4.69 -10.88
N LEU A 7 7.95 -4.25 -10.55
CA LEU A 7 7.07 -4.90 -9.57
C LEU A 7 6.08 -5.87 -10.23
N LEU A 8 5.78 -5.66 -11.51
CA LEU A 8 4.84 -6.51 -12.24
C LEU A 8 5.47 -7.87 -12.56
N PRO A 9 4.73 -8.98 -12.37
CA PRO A 9 5.17 -10.27 -12.87
C PRO A 9 5.26 -10.23 -14.40
N ARG A 10 6.26 -10.91 -14.96
CA ARG A 10 6.53 -11.00 -16.40
C ARG A 10 6.13 -12.35 -16.96
N GLU A 11 6.13 -13.38 -16.10
CA GLU A 11 5.83 -14.76 -16.46
C GLU A 11 4.87 -15.38 -15.44
N ARG A 12 4.08 -16.39 -15.85
CA ARG A 12 3.07 -17.02 -14.97
C ARG A 12 3.67 -17.60 -13.70
N ARG A 13 4.91 -18.11 -13.77
CA ARG A 13 5.63 -18.63 -12.59
C ARG A 13 5.91 -17.57 -11.52
N GLU A 14 5.90 -16.29 -11.89
CA GLU A 14 6.20 -15.18 -10.97
C GLU A 14 4.96 -14.72 -10.19
N VAL A 15 3.77 -15.12 -10.61
CA VAL A 15 2.49 -14.75 -9.97
C VAL A 15 2.44 -15.13 -8.49
N LYS A 16 3.04 -16.26 -8.10
CA LYS A 16 3.12 -16.66 -6.70
C LYS A 16 3.95 -15.69 -5.86
N TYR A 17 4.99 -15.08 -6.44
CA TYR A 17 5.80 -14.08 -5.76
C TYR A 17 5.08 -12.74 -5.70
N ALA A 18 4.32 -12.39 -6.74
CA ALA A 18 3.42 -11.23 -6.72
C ALA A 18 2.36 -11.36 -5.62
N LEU A 19 1.73 -12.52 -5.47
CA LEU A 19 0.78 -12.79 -4.39
C LEU A 19 1.45 -12.70 -3.01
N ALA A 20 2.61 -13.32 -2.83
CA ALA A 20 3.37 -13.22 -1.60
C ALA A 20 3.73 -11.76 -1.27
N LEU A 21 4.17 -11.00 -2.28
CA LEU A 21 4.46 -9.58 -2.15
C LEU A 21 3.22 -8.81 -1.68
N SER A 22 2.06 -8.98 -2.31
CA SER A 22 0.80 -8.33 -1.93
C SER A 22 0.39 -8.59 -0.48
N VAL A 23 0.60 -9.82 0.01
CA VAL A 23 0.31 -10.17 1.42
C VAL A 23 1.34 -9.49 2.34
N THR A 24 2.63 -9.59 2.00
CA THR A 24 3.69 -9.00 2.84
C THR A 24 3.62 -7.48 2.90
N ALA A 25 3.34 -6.81 1.78
CA ALA A 25 3.16 -5.37 1.72
C ALA A 25 1.91 -4.95 2.50
N GLY A 26 0.75 -5.55 2.21
CA GLY A 26 -0.50 -5.24 2.91
C GLY A 26 -0.43 -5.44 4.43
N VAL A 27 0.38 -6.37 4.94
CA VAL A 27 0.59 -6.53 6.39
C VAL A 27 1.61 -5.54 6.93
N THR A 28 2.80 -5.48 6.32
CA THR A 28 3.93 -4.72 6.89
C THR A 28 3.76 -3.22 6.73
N GLU A 29 3.24 -2.76 5.59
CA GLU A 29 2.99 -1.35 5.34
C GLU A 29 1.88 -0.81 6.25
N GLU A 30 0.79 -1.55 6.45
CA GLU A 30 -0.28 -1.12 7.37
C GLU A 30 0.21 -1.13 8.83
N ALA A 31 0.93 -2.16 9.26
CA ALA A 31 1.51 -2.18 10.62
C ALA A 31 2.41 -0.96 10.87
N PHE A 32 3.22 -0.58 9.88
CA PHE A 32 4.13 0.55 10.03
C PHE A 32 3.42 1.90 9.88
N PHE A 33 2.73 2.12 8.77
CA PHE A 33 2.17 3.44 8.40
C PHE A 33 0.82 3.72 9.06
N ARG A 34 0.03 2.73 9.49
CA ARG A 34 -1.28 2.99 10.13
C ARG A 34 -1.22 2.90 11.63
N LEU A 35 -0.25 2.16 12.19
CA LEU A 35 -0.10 2.01 13.63
C LEU A 35 1.21 2.60 14.16
N TYR A 36 2.34 2.00 13.81
CA TYR A 36 3.61 2.26 14.52
C TYR A 36 4.12 3.70 14.35
N LEU A 37 4.26 4.17 13.11
CA LEU A 37 4.78 5.50 12.82
C LEU A 37 3.86 6.62 13.32
N PRO A 38 2.53 6.60 13.08
CA PRO A 38 1.63 7.58 13.67
C PRO A 38 1.71 7.62 15.20
N LEU A 39 1.79 6.46 15.86
CA LEU A 39 1.89 6.37 17.31
C LEU A 39 3.18 7.00 17.83
N LEU A 40 4.33 6.69 17.22
CA LEU A 40 5.62 7.28 17.60
C LEU A 40 5.62 8.81 17.47
N VAL A 41 5.12 9.32 16.34
CA VAL A 41 5.06 10.77 16.13
C VAL A 41 4.06 11.42 17.10
N ALA A 42 2.94 10.77 17.40
CA ALA A 42 1.99 11.25 18.40
C ALA A 42 2.62 11.29 19.81
N MET A 43 3.43 10.29 20.19
CA MET A 43 4.15 10.28 21.46
C MET A 43 5.16 11.43 21.58
N LEU A 44 5.80 11.83 20.47
CA LEU A 44 6.78 12.92 20.46
C LEU A 44 6.13 14.31 20.42
N THR A 45 4.99 14.44 19.73
CA THR A 45 4.34 15.75 19.47
C THR A 45 3.15 16.03 20.37
N GLY A 46 2.63 15.01 21.05
CA GLY A 46 1.36 15.06 21.78
C GLY A 46 0.11 15.11 20.90
N GLN A 47 0.26 15.01 19.57
CA GLN A 47 -0.84 15.26 18.63
C GLN A 47 -0.97 14.12 17.60
N ALA A 48 -2.04 13.33 17.71
CA ALA A 48 -2.28 12.18 16.83
C ALA A 48 -2.40 12.55 15.34
N TRP A 49 -3.02 13.69 15.03
CA TRP A 49 -3.21 14.13 13.64
C TRP A 49 -1.87 14.41 12.94
N ILE A 50 -0.85 14.88 13.67
CA ILE A 50 0.50 15.09 13.12
C ILE A 50 1.10 13.74 12.72
N GLY A 51 0.90 12.70 13.54
CA GLY A 51 1.38 11.35 13.23
C GLY A 51 0.78 10.76 11.97
N PHE A 52 -0.54 10.87 11.80
CA PHE A 52 -1.20 10.39 10.58
C PHE A 52 -0.82 11.23 9.35
N ALA A 53 -0.71 12.56 9.49
CA ALA A 53 -0.29 13.43 8.39
C ALA A 53 1.14 13.11 7.91
N ALA A 54 2.08 12.97 8.86
CA ALA A 54 3.46 12.59 8.55
C ALA A 54 3.53 11.22 7.87
N SER A 55 2.77 10.25 8.39
CA SER A 55 2.71 8.90 7.82
C SER A 55 2.19 8.90 6.39
N LEU A 56 1.11 9.64 6.09
CA LEU A 56 0.55 9.73 4.73
C LEU A 56 1.54 10.36 3.73
N ILE A 57 2.25 11.42 4.16
CA ILE A 57 3.26 12.08 3.32
C ILE A 57 4.40 11.09 3.01
N LEU A 58 4.92 10.39 4.02
CA LEU A 58 6.01 9.44 3.85
C LEU A 58 5.58 8.22 3.03
N PHE A 59 4.37 7.71 3.25
CA PHE A 59 3.79 6.61 2.47
C PHE A 59 3.72 6.97 0.98
N GLY A 60 3.18 8.15 0.65
CA GLY A 60 3.17 8.66 -0.72
C GLY A 60 4.56 8.84 -1.31
N ALA A 61 5.49 9.40 -0.53
CA ALA A 61 6.87 9.64 -0.98
C ALA A 61 7.61 8.34 -1.34
N MET A 62 7.38 7.24 -0.60
CA MET A 62 7.93 5.92 -0.92
C MET A 62 7.46 5.39 -2.28
N HIS A 63 6.33 5.89 -2.77
CA HIS A 63 5.75 5.54 -4.07
C HIS A 63 6.19 6.44 -5.22
N ARG A 64 7.23 7.27 -5.04
CA ARG A 64 7.76 8.17 -6.08
C ARG A 64 8.10 7.50 -7.41
N TYR A 65 8.42 6.21 -7.40
CA TYR A 65 8.72 5.43 -8.61
C TYR A 65 7.50 5.30 -9.55
N GLN A 66 6.28 5.48 -9.02
CA GLN A 66 5.03 5.51 -9.78
C GLN A 66 4.76 6.88 -10.44
N GLY A 67 5.67 7.85 -10.31
CA GLY A 67 5.51 9.23 -10.79
C GLY A 67 4.48 10.02 -9.97
N TRP A 68 4.35 11.32 -10.24
CA TRP A 68 3.52 12.22 -9.42
C TRP A 68 2.04 11.80 -9.31
N ALA A 69 1.45 11.33 -10.41
CA ALA A 69 0.07 10.81 -10.38
C ALA A 69 -0.06 9.58 -9.46
N GLY A 70 0.94 8.70 -9.45
CA GLY A 70 0.96 7.53 -8.57
C GLY A 70 1.19 7.90 -7.11
N VAL A 71 2.06 8.87 -6.84
CA VAL A 71 2.24 9.44 -5.48
C VAL A 71 0.92 9.99 -4.96
N LEU A 72 0.25 10.86 -5.72
CA LEU A 72 -1.02 11.45 -5.30
C LEU A 72 -2.11 10.39 -5.12
N GLY A 73 -2.22 9.44 -6.06
CA GLY A 73 -3.17 8.33 -5.96
C GLY A 73 -2.92 7.44 -4.73
N THR A 74 -1.66 7.12 -4.46
CA THR A 74 -1.27 6.28 -3.31
C THR A 74 -1.47 7.00 -1.98
N THR A 75 -1.16 8.30 -1.90
CA THR A 75 -1.46 9.12 -0.73
C THR A 75 -2.97 9.20 -0.49
N ALA A 76 -3.77 9.39 -1.54
CA ALA A 76 -5.23 9.47 -1.44
C ALA A 76 -5.85 8.14 -0.99
N LEU A 77 -5.47 7.02 -1.62
CA LEU A 77 -5.86 5.68 -1.16
C LEU A 77 -5.40 5.46 0.28
N GLY A 78 -4.20 5.93 0.61
CA GLY A 78 -3.66 5.81 1.94
C GLY A 78 -4.46 6.57 2.99
N ALA A 79 -5.00 7.74 2.65
CA ALA A 79 -5.89 8.52 3.51
C ALA A 79 -7.24 7.83 3.71
N VAL A 80 -7.79 7.20 2.65
CA VAL A 80 -8.99 6.36 2.75
C VAL A 80 -8.77 5.18 3.69
N MET A 81 -7.63 4.48 3.56
CA MET A 81 -7.27 3.37 4.46
C MET A 81 -7.10 3.85 5.91
N THR A 82 -6.48 5.01 6.14
CA THR A 82 -6.39 5.61 7.48
C THR A 82 -7.79 5.91 8.04
N GLY A 83 -8.70 6.48 7.24
CA GLY A 83 -10.09 6.69 7.64
C GLY A 83 -10.78 5.38 8.02
N LEU A 84 -10.63 4.34 7.20
CA LEU A 84 -11.18 3.01 7.47
C LEU A 84 -10.63 2.41 8.77
N TYR A 85 -9.32 2.53 9.01
CA TYR A 85 -8.70 2.09 10.26
C TYR A 85 -9.28 2.83 11.47
N LEU A 86 -9.39 4.15 11.41
CA LEU A 86 -9.92 4.96 12.51
C LEU A 86 -11.41 4.71 12.77
N MET A 87 -12.20 4.43 11.73
CA MET A 87 -13.63 4.10 11.85
C MET A 87 -13.86 2.71 12.45
N THR A 88 -13.04 1.73 12.07
CA THR A 88 -13.20 0.33 12.49
C THR A 88 -12.44 -0.01 13.77
N GLY A 89 -11.42 0.76 14.11
CA GLY A 89 -10.45 0.42 15.16
C GLY A 89 -9.67 -0.86 14.88
N SER A 90 -9.69 -1.37 13.64
CA SER A 90 -9.27 -2.72 13.32
C SER A 90 -8.20 -2.75 12.24
N LEU A 91 -6.96 -2.99 12.65
CA LEU A 91 -5.81 -2.99 11.74
C LEU A 91 -5.87 -4.13 10.72
N TRP A 92 -6.38 -5.31 11.10
CA TRP A 92 -6.45 -6.44 10.18
C TRP A 92 -7.39 -6.18 8.99
N VAL A 93 -8.42 -5.34 9.17
CA VAL A 93 -9.35 -4.96 8.10
C VAL A 93 -8.61 -4.19 7.00
N VAL A 94 -7.82 -3.19 7.38
CA VAL A 94 -7.04 -2.41 6.40
C VAL A 94 -5.91 -3.24 5.78
N MET A 95 -5.28 -4.15 6.54
CA MET A 95 -4.32 -5.11 5.97
C MET A 95 -4.95 -5.97 4.88
N LEU A 96 -6.14 -6.54 5.14
CA LEU A 96 -6.86 -7.34 4.17
C LEU A 96 -7.22 -6.50 2.92
N VAL A 97 -7.76 -5.30 3.11
CA VAL A 97 -8.14 -4.43 1.98
C VAL A 97 -6.91 -4.05 1.16
N HIS A 98 -5.80 -3.68 1.79
CA HIS A 98 -4.55 -3.35 1.08
C HIS A 98 -4.04 -4.57 0.29
N THR A 99 -3.95 -5.74 0.92
CA THR A 99 -3.57 -6.97 0.22
C THR A 99 -4.48 -7.25 -0.99
N LEU A 100 -5.79 -7.03 -0.88
CA LEU A 100 -6.72 -7.22 -2.00
C LEU A 100 -6.51 -6.20 -3.13
N VAL A 101 -6.20 -4.95 -2.81
CA VAL A 101 -5.83 -3.93 -3.81
C VAL A 101 -4.58 -4.36 -4.57
N ASP A 102 -3.55 -4.81 -3.86
CA ASP A 102 -2.31 -5.27 -4.46
C ASP A 102 -2.49 -6.55 -5.28
N VAL A 103 -3.27 -7.51 -4.79
CA VAL A 103 -3.61 -8.73 -5.55
C VAL A 103 -4.33 -8.36 -6.84
N ASN A 104 -5.24 -7.40 -6.81
CA ASN A 104 -5.90 -6.94 -8.03
C ASN A 104 -4.88 -6.36 -9.02
N GLY A 105 -3.97 -5.48 -8.56
CA GLY A 105 -2.97 -4.82 -9.40
C GLY A 105 -1.85 -5.74 -9.92
N LEU A 106 -1.35 -6.65 -9.09
CA LEU A 106 -0.15 -7.45 -9.34
C LEU A 106 -0.45 -8.89 -9.76
N VAL A 107 -1.67 -9.39 -9.55
CA VAL A 107 -2.05 -10.77 -9.87
C VAL A 107 -3.23 -10.83 -10.85
N VAL A 108 -4.38 -10.27 -10.49
CA VAL A 108 -5.61 -10.40 -11.29
C VAL A 108 -5.45 -9.72 -12.64
N LEU A 109 -5.12 -8.42 -12.66
CA LEU A 109 -4.99 -7.67 -13.91
C LEU A 109 -3.91 -8.24 -14.85
N PRO A 110 -2.69 -8.61 -14.39
CA PRO A 110 -1.71 -9.25 -15.26
C PRO A 110 -2.17 -10.59 -15.85
N LEU A 111 -2.89 -11.40 -15.07
CA LEU A 111 -3.44 -12.68 -15.55
C LEU A 111 -4.55 -12.49 -16.58
N THR A 112 -5.46 -11.55 -16.37
CA THR A 112 -6.62 -11.33 -17.24
C THR A 112 -6.28 -10.55 -18.51
N ASN A 113 -5.29 -9.65 -18.45
CA ASN A 113 -4.89 -8.84 -19.61
C ASN A 113 -3.95 -9.57 -20.58
N GLY A 114 -3.62 -10.84 -20.33
CA GLY A 114 -2.83 -11.68 -21.24
C GLY A 114 -1.38 -11.21 -21.42
N VAL A 115 -0.88 -10.34 -20.56
CA VAL A 115 0.48 -9.74 -20.65
C VAL A 115 1.59 -10.69 -20.17
N LEU A 116 1.24 -11.78 -19.49
CA LEU A 116 2.19 -12.74 -18.95
C LEU A 116 2.62 -13.76 -20.00
N LYS A 117 3.94 -13.95 -20.12
CA LYS A 117 4.51 -15.08 -20.85
C LYS A 117 4.20 -16.38 -20.08
N LYS A 118 4.22 -17.50 -20.80
CA LYS A 118 4.04 -18.84 -20.21
C LYS A 118 5.08 -19.10 -19.13
#